data_AF-A0A2D6PQV9-F1
#
_entry.id   AF-A0A2D6PQV9-F1
#
_cell.length_a   1.000
_cell.length_b   1.000
_cell.length_c   1.000
_cell.angle_alpha   90.00
_cell.angle_beta   90.00
_cell.angle_gamma   90.00
#
_symmetry.space_group_name_H-M   'P 1'
#
loop_
_entity.id
_entity.type
_entity.pdbx_description
1 polymer ?
#
loop_
_entity_poly.entity_id
_entity_poly.type
_entity_poly.pdbx_seq_one_letter_code
_entity_poly.pdbx_strand_id
1 'polypeptide(L)'
;MNIASLFGVLFFAGAIYNLFTGDYPNAAVGGSVGLALILIDGGLQALGDLNRGGFAQWLSENRHAVQNGGATYRGVEIHPHTIVRSFDVAVSVLLVSWRAHSRPYVPGAEFVWLRGTILTMLSLALGWWAFPWGPVHTIQAVGTNLGGGRRLLVAEVLRSLDAAAANARTVTAPVAMAGA
;
A
#
# COMPACT_ATOMS: atom_id res chain seq x y z
N MET A 1 -1.59 0.21 17.90
CA MET A 1 -0.93 1.53 17.95
C MET A 1 0.56 1.28 17.83
N ASN A 2 1.17 1.75 16.74
CA ASN A 2 2.59 1.51 16.47
C ASN A 2 3.45 2.48 17.30
N ILE A 3 4.69 2.10 17.57
CA ILE A 3 5.66 2.93 18.30
C ILE A 3 5.83 4.32 17.65
N ALA A 4 5.81 4.39 16.31
CA ALA A 4 5.95 5.64 15.57
C ALA A 4 4.78 6.61 15.81
N SER A 5 3.54 6.13 15.85
CA SER A 5 2.37 6.97 16.15
C SER A 5 2.35 7.43 17.61
N LEU A 6 2.85 6.61 18.54
CA LEU A 6 3.02 7.02 19.94
C LEU A 6 3.99 8.21 20.07
N PHE A 7 5.16 8.13 19.44
CA PHE A 7 6.12 9.24 19.43
C PHE A 7 5.57 10.46 18.70
N GLY A 8 4.82 10.27 17.60
CA GLY A 8 4.14 11.36 16.90
C GLY A 8 3.17 12.13 17.80
N VAL A 9 2.34 11.42 18.57
CA VAL A 9 1.39 12.03 19.53
C VAL A 9 2.13 12.76 20.66
N LEU A 10 3.23 12.18 21.17
CA LEU A 10 4.03 12.82 22.22
C LEU A 10 4.70 14.12 21.74
N PHE A 11 5.25 14.12 20.52
CA PHE A 11 5.82 15.32 19.91
C PHE A 11 4.75 16.40 19.67
N PHE A 12 3.54 15.99 19.28
CA PHE A 12 2.42 16.91 19.10
C PHE A 12 1.93 17.51 20.44
N ALA A 13 1.87 16.70 21.51
CA ALA A 13 1.54 17.17 22.85
C ALA A 13 2.62 18.13 23.39
N GLY A 14 3.91 17.83 23.17
CA GLY A 14 5.02 18.72 23.52
C GLY A 14 4.99 20.04 22.74
N ALA A 15 4.58 20.00 21.46
CA ALA A 15 4.41 21.19 20.64
C ALA A 15 3.30 22.11 21.17
N ILE A 16 2.16 21.54 21.58
CA ILE A 16 1.06 22.28 22.21
C ILE A 16 1.53 22.91 23.52
N TYR A 17 2.25 22.17 24.37
CA TYR A 17 2.82 22.71 25.61
C TYR A 17 3.76 23.91 25.34
N ASN A 18 4.67 23.78 24.38
CA ASN A 18 5.60 24.84 24.00
C ASN A 18 4.88 26.09 23.45
N LEU A 19 3.72 25.91 22.82
CA LEU A 19 2.87 27.00 22.33
C LEU A 19 2.27 27.81 23.48
N PHE A 20 1.91 27.16 24.59
CA PHE A 20 1.40 27.80 25.80
C PHE A 20 2.49 28.47 26.66
N THR A 21 3.73 27.97 26.62
CA THR A 21 4.88 28.59 27.32
C THR A 21 5.56 29.70 26.51
N GLY A 22 5.10 29.96 25.28
CA GLY A 22 5.64 31.02 24.43
C GLY A 22 6.92 30.66 23.67
N ASP A 23 7.33 29.39 23.69
CA ASP A 23 8.49 28.88 22.94
C ASP A 23 8.06 28.43 21.54
N TYR A 24 7.77 29.42 20.70
CA TYR A 24 7.29 29.22 19.33
C TYR A 24 8.26 28.41 18.44
N PRO A 25 9.60 28.58 18.52
CA PRO A 25 10.53 27.76 17.75
C PRO A 25 10.42 26.26 18.05
N ASN A 26 10.40 25.88 19.33
CA ASN A 26 10.30 24.47 19.72
C ASN A 26 8.89 23.91 19.50
N ALA A 27 7.85 24.75 19.58
CA ALA A 27 6.49 24.38 19.20
C ALA A 27 6.39 24.06 17.70
N ALA A 28 6.98 24.89 16.84
CA ALA A 28 6.98 24.68 15.39
C ALA A 28 7.72 23.40 14.99
N VAL A 29 8.92 23.16 15.56
CA VAL A 29 9.69 21.94 15.32
C VAL A 29 8.94 20.71 15.81
N GLY A 30 8.44 20.75 17.05
CA GLY A 30 7.72 19.63 17.65
C GLY A 30 6.46 19.24 16.86
N GLY A 31 5.69 20.25 16.45
CA GLY A 31 4.44 20.05 15.70
C GLY A 31 4.71 19.47 14.30
N SER A 32 5.75 19.97 13.62
CA SER A 32 6.15 19.47 12.29
C SER A 32 6.61 18.01 12.35
N VAL A 33 7.44 17.67 13.33
CA VAL A 33 7.94 16.29 13.52
C VAL A 33 6.81 15.34 13.91
N GLY A 34 5.95 15.76 14.86
CA GLY A 34 4.81 14.95 15.30
C GLY A 34 3.83 14.67 14.17
N LEU A 35 3.48 15.69 13.38
CA LEU A 35 2.62 15.55 12.20
C LEU A 35 3.24 14.63 11.15
N ALA A 36 4.54 14.78 10.87
CA ALA A 36 5.23 13.93 9.90
C ALA A 36 5.19 12.46 10.31
N LEU A 37 5.45 12.13 11.59
CA LEU A 37 5.42 10.76 12.09
C LEU A 37 4.02 10.13 12.00
N ILE A 38 2.97 10.88 12.35
CA ILE A 38 1.59 10.42 12.25
C ILE A 38 1.20 10.17 10.78
N LEU A 39 1.57 11.07 9.88
CA LEU A 39 1.29 10.93 8.46
C LEU A 39 2.10 9.80 7.81
N ILE A 40 3.36 9.58 8.22
CA ILE A 40 4.19 8.45 7.78
C ILE A 40 3.54 7.13 8.23
N ASP A 41 3.23 7.00 9.51
CA ASP A 41 2.68 5.76 10.06
C ASP A 41 1.26 5.48 9.53
N GLY A 42 0.41 6.51 9.44
CA GLY A 42 -0.91 6.42 8.82
C GLY A 42 -0.83 6.10 7.34
N GLY A 43 0.13 6.70 6.61
CA GLY A 43 0.40 6.39 5.21
C GLY A 43 0.83 4.93 5.03
N LEU A 44 1.80 4.45 5.80
CA LEU A 44 2.27 3.06 5.77
C LEU A 44 1.15 2.06 6.10
N GLN A 45 0.29 2.38 7.09
CA GLN A 45 -0.87 1.55 7.42
C GLN A 45 -1.90 1.54 6.30
N ALA A 46 -2.27 2.70 5.76
CA ALA A 46 -3.20 2.81 4.65
C ALA A 46 -2.69 2.08 3.40
N LEU A 47 -1.38 2.18 3.11
CA LEU A 47 -0.72 1.44 2.03
C LEU A 47 -0.76 -0.08 2.28
N GLY A 48 -0.58 -0.51 3.54
CA GLY A 48 -0.70 -1.91 3.93
C GLY A 48 -2.13 -2.47 3.78
N ASP A 49 -3.13 -1.70 4.20
CA ASP A 49 -4.54 -2.12 4.17
C ASP A 49 -5.11 -2.17 2.75
N LEU A 50 -4.60 -1.36 1.81
CA LEU A 50 -4.91 -1.49 0.39
C LEU A 50 -4.52 -2.86 -0.21
N ASN A 51 -3.60 -3.56 0.46
CA ASN A 51 -3.09 -4.86 0.05
C ASN A 51 -3.67 -6.03 0.86
N ARG A 52 -4.37 -5.75 1.98
CA ARG A 52 -4.94 -6.77 2.86
C ARG A 52 -6.33 -7.18 2.40
N GLY A 53 -6.39 -8.33 1.74
CA GLY A 53 -7.61 -9.15 1.67
C GLY A 53 -8.46 -8.97 0.41
N GLY A 54 -9.17 -10.06 0.09
CA GLY A 54 -10.09 -10.21 -1.03
C GLY A 54 -9.62 -11.29 -2.00
N PHE A 55 -9.23 -10.88 -3.21
CA PHE A 55 -8.90 -11.80 -4.29
C PHE A 55 -7.59 -12.57 -4.05
N ALA A 56 -6.52 -11.92 -3.59
CA ALA A 56 -5.22 -12.58 -3.38
C ALA A 56 -5.28 -13.67 -2.30
N GLN A 57 -6.02 -13.43 -1.22
CA GLN A 57 -6.25 -14.43 -0.18
C GLN A 57 -7.06 -15.60 -0.72
N TRP A 58 -8.21 -15.33 -1.35
CA TRP A 58 -9.04 -16.36 -1.98
C TRP A 58 -8.24 -17.18 -3.01
N LEU A 59 -7.38 -16.52 -3.79
CA LEU A 59 -6.55 -17.15 -4.80
C LEU A 59 -5.51 -18.09 -4.17
N SER A 60 -4.95 -17.73 -3.00
CA SER A 60 -4.03 -18.61 -2.26
C SER A 60 -4.71 -19.88 -1.73
N GLU A 61 -5.97 -19.75 -1.29
CA GLU A 61 -6.80 -20.85 -0.78
C GLU A 61 -7.24 -21.78 -1.92
N ASN A 62 -7.60 -21.22 -3.08
CA ASN A 62 -8.16 -21.94 -4.22
C ASN A 62 -7.15 -22.23 -5.33
N ARG A 63 -5.84 -22.05 -5.06
CA ARG A 63 -4.77 -22.13 -6.07
C ARG A 63 -4.80 -23.41 -6.91
N HIS A 64 -5.06 -24.55 -6.28
CA HIS A 64 -5.07 -25.85 -6.94
C HIS A 64 -6.24 -25.96 -7.93
N ALA A 65 -7.42 -25.47 -7.54
CA ALA A 65 -8.59 -25.45 -8.41
C ALA A 65 -8.38 -24.51 -9.61
N VAL A 66 -7.82 -23.32 -9.35
CA VAL A 66 -7.51 -22.36 -10.43
C VAL A 66 -6.48 -22.92 -11.41
N GLN A 67 -5.49 -23.68 -10.95
CA GLN A 67 -4.49 -24.31 -11.83
C GLN A 67 -5.06 -25.50 -12.64
N ASN A 68 -6.01 -26.26 -12.09
CA ASN A 68 -6.48 -27.52 -12.66
C ASN A 68 -7.79 -27.43 -13.47
N GLY A 69 -8.37 -26.24 -13.65
CA GLY A 69 -9.62 -26.11 -14.40
C GLY A 69 -10.33 -24.77 -14.24
N GLY A 70 -9.98 -24.01 -13.20
CA GLY A 70 -10.61 -22.73 -12.90
C GLY A 70 -11.39 -22.79 -11.59
N ALA A 71 -11.62 -21.64 -10.97
CA ALA A 71 -12.45 -21.52 -9.77
C ALA A 71 -13.27 -20.23 -9.82
N THR A 72 -14.46 -20.25 -9.22
CA THR A 72 -15.38 -19.11 -9.28
C THR A 72 -15.14 -18.13 -8.13
N TYR A 73 -14.75 -16.90 -8.46
CA TYR A 73 -14.66 -15.79 -7.53
C TYR A 73 -15.81 -14.81 -7.76
N ARG A 74 -16.70 -14.67 -6.78
CA ARG A 74 -17.86 -13.74 -6.84
C ARG A 74 -18.68 -13.86 -8.13
N GLY A 75 -18.92 -15.10 -8.58
CA GLY A 75 -19.70 -15.39 -9.79
C GLY A 75 -18.92 -15.27 -11.11
N VAL A 76 -17.63 -14.94 -11.07
CA VAL A 76 -16.75 -14.91 -12.25
C VAL A 76 -15.79 -16.09 -12.20
N GLU A 77 -15.72 -16.85 -13.29
CA GLU A 77 -14.77 -17.96 -13.42
C GLU A 77 -13.35 -17.43 -13.66
N ILE A 78 -12.42 -17.90 -12.82
CA ILE A 78 -11.04 -17.45 -12.80
C ILE A 78 -10.15 -18.59 -13.27
N HIS A 79 -9.45 -18.36 -14.37
CA HIS A 79 -8.41 -19.23 -14.91
C HIS A 79 -7.04 -18.56 -14.76
N PRO A 80 -5.93 -19.31 -14.95
CA PRO A 80 -4.58 -18.76 -14.86
C PRO A 80 -4.31 -17.63 -15.88
N HIS A 81 -5.01 -17.65 -17.01
CA HIS A 81 -4.92 -16.65 -18.08
C HIS A 81 -5.89 -15.48 -17.92
N THR A 82 -6.73 -15.48 -16.89
CA THR A 82 -7.64 -14.36 -16.60
C THR A 82 -6.82 -13.13 -16.23
N ILE A 83 -7.27 -11.97 -16.73
CA ILE A 83 -6.61 -10.68 -16.47
C ILE A 83 -7.26 -10.00 -15.27
N VAL A 84 -6.45 -9.64 -14.29
CA VAL A 84 -6.82 -8.78 -13.17
C VAL A 84 -6.16 -7.42 -13.29
N ARG A 85 -6.75 -6.42 -12.63
CA ARG A 85 -6.29 -5.02 -12.69
C ARG A 85 -5.81 -4.56 -11.33
N SER A 86 -4.62 -3.96 -11.27
CA SER A 86 -4.09 -3.30 -10.07
C SER A 86 -3.88 -1.81 -10.37
N PHE A 87 -4.11 -0.97 -9.39
CA PHE A 87 -4.00 0.48 -9.48
C PHE A 87 -2.90 0.99 -8.58
N ASP A 88 -2.36 2.16 -8.92
CA ASP A 88 -1.30 2.78 -8.14
C ASP A 88 -1.89 3.84 -7.21
N VAL A 89 -1.29 3.98 -6.03
CA VAL A 89 -1.54 5.10 -5.14
C VAL A 89 -0.21 5.80 -4.83
N ALA A 90 -0.20 7.12 -4.95
CA ALA A 90 0.92 7.95 -4.55
C ALA A 90 0.55 8.76 -3.30
N VAL A 91 1.39 8.67 -2.27
CA VAL A 91 1.25 9.44 -1.04
C VAL A 91 2.59 10.09 -0.76
N SER A 92 2.58 11.38 -0.49
CA SER A 92 3.76 12.17 -0.18
C SER A 92 3.51 12.98 1.07
N VAL A 93 4.55 13.10 1.91
CA VAL A 93 4.53 13.88 3.14
C VAL A 93 5.88 14.59 3.25
N LEU A 94 5.87 15.91 3.09
CA LEU A 94 7.00 16.83 3.24
C LEU A 94 8.21 16.52 2.34
N LEU A 95 9.03 15.53 2.70
CA LEU A 95 10.24 15.14 1.99
C LEU A 95 10.23 13.69 1.53
N VAL A 96 9.25 12.91 1.99
CA VAL A 96 9.19 11.48 1.70
C VAL A 96 7.96 11.18 0.86
N SER A 97 8.16 10.39 -0.18
CA SER A 97 7.12 9.94 -1.09
C SER A 97 7.14 8.43 -1.19
N TRP A 98 5.94 7.85 -1.28
CA TRP A 98 5.76 6.44 -1.53
C TRP A 98 4.74 6.24 -2.63
N ARG A 99 5.01 5.23 -3.46
CA ARG A 99 4.05 4.70 -4.42
C ARG A 99 3.84 3.23 -4.10
N ALA A 100 2.59 2.82 -3.94
CA ALA A 100 2.26 1.40 -3.79
C ALA A 100 1.20 0.97 -4.79
N HIS A 101 1.12 -0.34 -4.96
CA HIS A 101 0.12 -1.00 -5.78
C HIS A 101 -1.03 -1.47 -4.91
N SER A 102 -2.25 -1.26 -5.39
CA SER A 102 -3.45 -1.81 -4.79
C SER A 102 -3.51 -3.32 -4.98
N ARG A 103 -4.34 -3.99 -4.18
CA ARG A 103 -4.74 -5.37 -4.44
C ARG A 103 -5.23 -5.58 -5.88
N PRO A 104 -5.08 -6.79 -6.44
CA PRO A 104 -5.63 -7.10 -7.76
C PRO A 104 -7.16 -7.15 -7.70
N TYR A 105 -7.79 -6.51 -8.68
CA TYR A 105 -9.24 -6.46 -8.87
C TYR A 105 -9.64 -7.27 -10.09
N VAL A 106 -10.68 -8.09 -9.94
CA VAL A 106 -11.24 -8.90 -11.04
C VAL A 106 -12.28 -8.07 -11.81
N PRO A 107 -12.07 -7.79 -13.10
CA PRO A 107 -13.09 -7.16 -13.94
C PRO A 107 -14.37 -8.01 -13.98
N GLY A 108 -15.53 -7.38 -13.78
CA GLY A 108 -16.83 -8.06 -13.77
C GLY A 108 -17.32 -8.51 -12.38
N ALA A 109 -16.40 -8.80 -11.45
CA ALA A 109 -16.74 -9.10 -10.06
C ALA A 109 -16.76 -7.85 -9.15
N GLU A 110 -16.02 -6.81 -9.54
CA GLU A 110 -15.92 -5.55 -8.79
C GLU A 110 -16.05 -4.32 -9.69
N PHE A 111 -16.43 -3.18 -9.11
CA PHE A 111 -16.45 -1.87 -9.79
C PHE A 111 -15.03 -1.32 -9.96
N VAL A 112 -14.27 -1.94 -10.87
CA VAL A 112 -12.84 -1.66 -11.09
C VAL A 112 -12.59 -0.20 -11.49
N TRP A 113 -13.48 0.39 -12.31
CA TRP A 113 -13.37 1.78 -12.73
C TRP A 113 -13.51 2.76 -11.55
N LEU A 114 -14.47 2.51 -10.65
CA LEU A 114 -14.71 3.34 -9.47
C LEU A 114 -13.50 3.29 -8.52
N ARG A 115 -12.90 2.11 -8.35
CA ARG A 115 -11.68 1.94 -7.56
C ARG A 115 -10.51 2.74 -8.13
N GLY A 116 -10.30 2.67 -9.44
CA GLY A 116 -9.29 3.47 -10.13
C GLY A 116 -9.49 4.97 -9.94
N THR A 117 -10.73 5.45 -10.06
CA THR A 117 -11.06 6.88 -9.86
C THR A 117 -10.76 7.34 -8.44
N ILE A 118 -11.19 6.59 -7.42
CA ILE A 118 -10.93 6.94 -6.02
C ILE A 118 -9.42 7.00 -5.73
N LEU A 119 -8.65 6.01 -6.20
CA LEU A 119 -7.19 5.99 -6.00
C LEU A 119 -6.47 7.11 -6.78
N THR A 120 -7.00 7.48 -7.94
CA THR A 120 -6.53 8.65 -8.70
C THR A 120 -6.75 9.94 -7.92
N MET A 121 -7.96 10.15 -7.40
CA MET A 121 -8.29 11.32 -6.58
C MET A 121 -7.45 11.37 -5.32
N LEU A 122 -7.22 10.23 -4.68
CA LEU A 122 -6.36 10.14 -3.51
C LEU A 122 -4.91 10.51 -3.84
N SER A 123 -4.38 10.01 -4.96
CA SER A 123 -3.04 10.35 -5.43
C SER A 123 -2.91 11.84 -5.77
N LEU A 124 -3.95 12.44 -6.38
CA LEU A 124 -4.02 13.88 -6.65
C LEU A 124 -4.21 14.73 -5.39
N ALA A 125 -4.72 14.19 -4.28
CA ALA A 125 -4.84 14.93 -3.04
C ALA A 125 -3.57 14.84 -2.19
N LEU A 126 -2.95 13.66 -2.14
CA LEU A 126 -1.88 13.34 -1.19
C LEU A 126 -0.50 13.19 -1.82
N GLY A 127 -0.39 13.07 -3.13
CA GLY A 127 0.90 12.80 -3.77
C GLY A 127 1.80 14.03 -3.96
N TRP A 128 1.29 15.26 -3.83
CA TRP A 128 2.03 16.49 -4.16
C TRP A 128 2.90 17.04 -3.03
N TRP A 129 2.70 16.60 -1.80
CA TRP A 129 3.27 17.27 -0.61
C TRP A 129 4.77 17.05 -0.41
N ALA A 130 5.48 16.40 -1.34
CA ALA A 130 6.92 16.26 -1.27
C ALA A 130 7.63 16.68 -2.56
N PHE A 131 8.63 17.55 -2.43
CA PHE A 131 9.40 18.08 -3.54
C PHE A 131 10.78 17.41 -3.62
N PRO A 132 11.24 16.93 -4.79
CA PRO A 132 10.58 16.89 -6.10
C PRO A 132 9.84 15.57 -6.40
N TRP A 133 10.03 14.53 -5.59
CA TRP A 133 9.61 13.15 -5.93
C TRP A 133 8.09 12.94 -5.91
N GLY A 134 7.36 13.74 -5.13
CA GLY A 134 5.90 13.63 -4.99
C GLY A 134 5.15 13.85 -6.31
N PRO A 135 5.35 14.99 -6.99
CA PRO A 135 4.78 15.23 -8.31
C PRO A 135 5.07 14.10 -9.31
N VAL A 136 6.30 13.58 -9.34
CA VAL A 136 6.69 12.49 -10.25
C VAL A 136 5.88 11.23 -9.98
N HIS A 137 5.80 10.78 -8.72
CA HIS A 137 5.02 9.60 -8.35
C HIS A 137 3.52 9.80 -8.57
N THR A 138 3.03 11.02 -8.34
CA THR A 138 1.62 11.36 -8.56
C THR A 138 1.24 11.24 -10.02
N ILE A 139 2.03 11.84 -10.93
CA ILE A 139 1.78 11.76 -12.37
C ILE A 139 1.86 10.31 -12.85
N GLN A 140 2.83 9.53 -12.37
CA GLN A 140 2.92 8.11 -12.70
C GLN A 140 1.69 7.33 -12.23
N ALA A 141 1.24 7.52 -10.99
CA ALA A 141 0.07 6.82 -10.46
C ALA A 141 -1.21 7.20 -11.20
N VAL A 142 -1.41 8.49 -11.46
CA VAL A 142 -2.55 9.02 -12.22
C VAL A 142 -2.53 8.46 -13.65
N GLY A 143 -1.39 8.49 -14.33
CA GLY A 143 -1.25 7.94 -15.69
C GLY A 143 -1.60 6.45 -15.76
N THR A 144 -1.08 5.65 -14.83
CA THR A 144 -1.42 4.23 -14.71
C THR A 144 -2.92 4.02 -14.47
N ASN A 145 -3.52 4.79 -13.55
CA ASN A 145 -4.92 4.60 -13.17
C ASN A 145 -5.89 5.02 -14.27
N LEU A 146 -5.63 6.16 -14.92
CA LEU A 146 -6.41 6.65 -16.06
C LEU A 146 -6.26 5.72 -17.28
N GLY A 147 -5.12 5.06 -17.45
CA GLY A 147 -4.92 3.98 -18.43
C GLY A 147 -5.69 2.68 -18.12
N GLY A 148 -6.45 2.65 -17.03
CA GLY A 148 -7.24 1.49 -16.61
C GLY A 148 -6.49 0.54 -15.68
N GLY A 149 -5.37 0.97 -15.10
CA GLY A 149 -4.56 0.19 -14.18
C GLY A 149 -3.63 -0.80 -14.89
N ARG A 150 -2.72 -1.38 -14.12
CA ARG A 150 -1.82 -2.46 -14.57
C ARG A 150 -2.62 -3.73 -14.79
N ARG A 151 -2.45 -4.35 -15.96
CA ARG A 151 -3.04 -5.64 -16.29
C ARG A 151 -2.08 -6.74 -15.88
N LEU A 152 -2.50 -7.60 -14.99
CA LEU A 152 -1.73 -8.72 -14.46
C LEU A 152 -2.46 -10.01 -14.78
N LEU A 153 -1.72 -11.06 -15.12
CA LEU A 153 -2.30 -12.39 -15.28
C LEU A 153 -2.46 -13.03 -13.89
N VAL A 154 -3.53 -13.80 -13.68
CA VAL A 154 -3.70 -14.56 -12.44
C VAL A 154 -2.51 -15.48 -12.17
N ALA A 155 -1.92 -16.08 -13.22
CA ALA A 155 -0.69 -16.86 -13.11
C ALA A 155 0.51 -16.04 -12.57
N GLU A 156 0.62 -14.76 -12.93
CA GLU A 156 1.66 -13.87 -12.41
C GLU A 156 1.42 -13.52 -10.94
N VAL A 157 0.16 -13.29 -10.57
CA VAL A 157 -0.22 -13.06 -9.18
C VAL A 157 0.09 -14.30 -8.33
N LEU A 158 -0.26 -15.51 -8.80
CA LEU A 158 0.09 -16.77 -8.14
C LEU A 158 1.61 -16.89 -7.91
N ARG A 159 2.41 -16.61 -8.95
CA ARG A 159 3.87 -16.64 -8.85
C ARG A 159 4.40 -15.65 -7.82
N SER A 160 3.82 -14.45 -7.74
CA SER A 160 4.21 -13.45 -6.73
C SER A 160 3.89 -13.89 -5.30
N LEU A 161 2.79 -14.62 -5.11
CA LEU A 161 2.44 -15.21 -3.81
C LEU A 161 3.41 -16.32 -3.42
N ASP A 162 3.81 -17.17 -4.37
CA ASP A 162 4.80 -18.23 -4.12
C ASP A 162 6.17 -17.65 -3.74
N ALA A 163 6.62 -16.61 -4.45
CA ALA A 163 7.85 -15.90 -4.14
C ALA A 163 7.80 -15.26 -2.74
N ALA A 164 6.68 -14.63 -2.38
CA ALA A 164 6.49 -14.06 -1.04
C ALA A 164 6.50 -15.14 0.06
N ALA A 165 5.84 -16.28 -0.18
CA ALA A 165 5.81 -17.40 0.75
C ALA A 165 7.19 -18.06 0.93
N ALA A 166 8.00 -18.14 -0.14
CA ALA A 166 9.37 -18.64 -0.08
C ALA A 166 10.27 -17.70 0.76
N ASN A 167 10.19 -16.40 0.52
CA ASN A 167 10.93 -15.39 1.29
C ASN A 167 10.58 -15.40 2.79
N ALA A 168 9.29 -15.61 3.12
CA ALA A 168 8.85 -15.72 4.51
C ALA A 168 9.48 -16.93 5.23
N ARG A 169 9.65 -18.06 4.52
CA ARG A 169 10.30 -19.26 5.07
C ARG A 169 11.80 -19.06 5.29
N THR A 170 12.48 -18.36 4.38
CA THR A 170 13.93 -18.09 4.54
C THR A 170 14.24 -17.16 5.70
N VAL A 171 13.35 -16.22 6.03
CA VAL A 171 13.53 -15.29 7.17
C VAL A 171 13.25 -15.96 8.51
N THR A 172 12.37 -16.96 8.53
CA THR A 172 11.97 -17.69 9.76
C THR A 172 12.76 -18.97 10.01
N ALA A 173 13.59 -19.40 9.05
CA ALA A 173 14.53 -20.49 9.26
C ALA A 173 15.53 -20.09 10.35
N PRO A 174 15.63 -20.84 11.47
CA PRO A 174 16.61 -20.53 12.51
C PRO A 174 18.02 -20.65 11.92
N VAL A 175 18.93 -19.76 12.33
CA VAL A 175 20.38 -19.74 12.03
C VAL A 175 21.11 -20.97 12.62
N ALA A 176 20.39 -22.05 12.93
CA ALA A 176 20.99 -23.33 13.27
C ALA A 176 21.40 -24.01 11.97
N MET A 177 22.67 -24.46 11.88
CA MET A 177 23.31 -25.18 10.76
C MET A 177 24.26 -24.35 9.86
N ALA A 178 24.89 -23.28 10.39
CA ALA A 178 26.08 -22.66 9.76
C ALA A 178 27.35 -22.77 10.63
N GLY A 179 27.46 -23.84 11.42
CA GLY A 179 28.64 -24.16 12.22
C GLY A 179 28.74 -25.67 12.43
N ALA A 180 29.34 -26.35 11.46
CA ALA A 180 29.87 -27.70 11.57
C ALA A 180 31.30 -27.68 11.04
#